data_AF-A0A3A0FMG5-F1
#
_entry.id   AF-A0A3A0FMG5-F1
#
_cell.length_a   1.000
_cell.length_b   1.000
_cell.length_c   1.000
_cell.angle_alpha   90.00
_cell.angle_beta   90.00
_cell.angle_gamma   90.00
#
_symmetry.space_group_name_H-M   'P 1'
#
loop_
_entity.id
_entity.type
_entity.pdbx_description
1 polymer ?
#
loop_
_entity_poly.entity_id
_entity_poly.type
_entity_poly.pdbx_seq_one_letter_code
_entity_poly.pdbx_strand_id
1 'polypeptide(L)'
;MRTHERTQGPVPYTARMQPPPQITPTKLADYLETLSMAVFESGMSWKVVEAKWAGFREAFAGFDPETIAGFSPDDIDRLTNDTRIIRNRRKIEATVHNAAAILALDHEYGGFANYLRNGGGFEVLVKEMPKRFKHLGAFGVYYFLYVVGEPVPPHEEFRARFGRG
;
A
#
# COMPACT_ATOMS: atom_id res chain seq x y z
N MET A 1 10.53 -27.26 24.63
CA MET A 1 11.15 -25.96 24.30
C MET A 1 10.04 -24.99 23.86
N ARG A 2 9.53 -24.20 24.81
CA ARG A 2 8.70 -22.99 24.62
C ARG A 2 9.55 -21.88 25.28
N THR A 3 9.77 -20.69 24.73
CA THR A 3 8.80 -19.65 24.35
C THR A 3 9.50 -18.53 23.57
N HIS A 4 8.72 -17.86 22.72
CA HIS A 4 8.84 -16.52 22.13
C HIS A 4 9.96 -15.57 22.60
N GLU A 5 10.56 -14.87 21.65
CA GLU A 5 10.82 -13.43 21.76
C GLU A 5 10.81 -12.78 20.37
N ARG A 6 9.66 -12.18 20.04
CA ARG A 6 9.48 -11.31 18.88
C ARG A 6 9.33 -9.91 19.47
N THR A 7 10.45 -9.29 19.83
CA THR A 7 10.50 -7.95 20.43
C THR A 7 10.25 -6.90 19.35
N GLN A 8 8.96 -6.64 19.07
CA GLN A 8 8.52 -5.41 18.44
C GLN A 8 8.58 -4.29 19.49
N GLY A 9 9.63 -3.46 19.44
CA GLY A 9 9.70 -2.23 20.24
C GLY A 9 8.61 -1.22 19.82
N PRO A 10 8.18 -0.30 20.71
CA PRO A 10 7.08 0.62 20.41
C PRO A 10 7.52 1.71 19.42
N VAL A 11 6.62 2.05 18.52
CA VAL A 11 6.83 2.84 17.30
C VAL A 11 6.02 4.15 17.42
N PRO A 12 6.60 5.37 17.29
CA PRO A 12 5.77 6.58 17.21
C PRO A 12 5.22 6.75 15.79
N TYR A 13 4.04 6.18 15.63
CA TYR A 13 3.04 6.32 14.58
C TYR A 13 2.55 7.78 14.43
N THR A 14 3.22 8.62 13.66
CA THR A 14 3.20 10.10 13.88
C THR A 14 1.88 10.87 13.66
N ALA A 15 0.75 10.22 13.40
CA ALA A 15 -0.56 10.88 13.45
C ALA A 15 -1.67 10.04 14.12
N ARG A 16 -1.38 8.78 14.35
CA ARG A 16 -2.33 7.69 14.49
C ARG A 16 -1.89 7.15 15.91
N MET A 17 -2.72 6.53 16.75
CA MET A 17 -2.30 6.13 18.14
C MET A 17 -1.76 4.69 18.32
N GLN A 18 -2.09 3.75 17.44
CA GLN A 18 -1.63 2.35 17.44
C GLN A 18 -1.33 1.84 16.03
N PRO A 19 -0.25 1.06 15.80
CA PRO A 19 0.13 0.61 14.46
C PRO A 19 -1.03 -0.01 13.69
N PRO A 20 -1.07 0.12 12.35
CA PRO A 20 -2.16 -0.43 11.56
C PRO A 20 -2.22 -1.95 11.77
N PRO A 21 -3.41 -2.56 11.78
CA PRO A 21 -3.50 -4.02 11.88
C PRO A 21 -2.78 -4.66 10.70
N GLN A 22 -2.04 -5.73 10.98
CA GLN A 22 -1.48 -6.58 9.94
C GLN A 22 -2.55 -7.52 9.40
N ILE A 23 -2.48 -7.81 8.11
CA ILE A 23 -3.34 -8.78 7.43
C ILE A 23 -2.49 -9.93 6.92
N THR A 24 -3.13 -11.07 6.66
CA THR A 24 -2.56 -12.12 5.82
C THR A 24 -3.27 -12.03 4.46
N PRO A 25 -2.62 -11.47 3.42
CA PRO A 25 -3.23 -11.36 2.11
C PRO A 25 -3.59 -12.75 1.56
N THR A 26 -4.80 -12.86 1.04
CA THR A 26 -5.33 -14.10 0.43
C THR A 26 -5.61 -13.94 -1.06
N LYS A 27 -5.72 -12.69 -1.54
CA LYS A 27 -5.99 -12.33 -2.93
C LYS A 27 -5.24 -11.07 -3.31
N LEU A 28 -5.08 -10.82 -4.62
CA LEU A 28 -4.37 -9.64 -5.12
C LEU A 28 -5.01 -8.30 -4.70
N ALA A 29 -6.34 -8.31 -4.50
CA ALA A 29 -7.06 -7.15 -4.01
C ALA A 29 -6.58 -6.66 -2.64
N ASP A 30 -6.14 -7.56 -1.76
CA ASP A 30 -5.65 -7.20 -0.42
C ASP A 30 -4.34 -6.39 -0.52
N TYR A 31 -3.49 -6.74 -1.49
CA TYR A 31 -2.25 -5.99 -1.77
C TYR A 31 -2.55 -4.63 -2.39
N LEU A 32 -3.44 -4.58 -3.39
CA LEU A 32 -3.78 -3.32 -4.06
C LEU A 32 -4.48 -2.34 -3.11
N GLU A 33 -5.40 -2.81 -2.26
CA GLU A 33 -6.05 -2.00 -1.24
C GLU A 33 -5.01 -1.40 -0.29
N THR A 34 -4.09 -2.22 0.22
CA THR A 34 -3.05 -1.77 1.16
C THR A 34 -2.11 -0.75 0.52
N LEU A 35 -1.67 -0.99 -0.72
CA LEU A 35 -0.80 -0.08 -1.45
C LEU A 35 -1.52 1.24 -1.76
N SER A 36 -2.80 1.17 -2.13
CA SER A 36 -3.64 2.34 -2.37
C SER A 36 -3.81 3.18 -1.11
N MET A 37 -3.99 2.55 0.07
CA MET A 37 -4.07 3.28 1.34
C MET A 37 -2.81 4.12 1.55
N ALA A 38 -1.63 3.52 1.37
CA ALA A 38 -0.35 4.24 1.48
C ALA A 38 -0.26 5.43 0.49
N VAL A 39 -0.71 5.23 -0.75
CA VAL A 39 -0.77 6.28 -1.78
C VAL A 39 -1.66 7.42 -1.33
N PHE A 40 -2.86 7.16 -0.83
CA PHE A 40 -3.79 8.21 -0.40
C PHE A 40 -3.37 8.88 0.91
N GLU A 41 -2.81 8.17 1.88
CA GLU A 41 -2.32 8.78 3.13
C GLU A 41 -1.11 9.70 2.94
N SER A 42 -0.33 9.54 1.86
CA SER A 42 0.77 10.46 1.56
C SER A 42 0.29 11.92 1.43
N GLY A 43 0.66 12.78 2.39
CA GLY A 43 0.32 14.21 2.37
C GLY A 43 -1.15 14.53 2.69
N MET A 44 -1.90 13.60 3.31
CA MET A 44 -3.27 13.84 3.78
C MET A 44 -3.47 13.35 5.21
N SER A 45 -4.50 13.87 5.89
CA SER A 45 -4.88 13.35 7.20
C SER A 45 -5.41 11.92 7.08
N TRP A 46 -4.74 10.98 7.74
CA TRP A 46 -5.16 9.57 7.78
C TRP A 46 -6.63 9.40 8.19
N LYS A 47 -7.13 10.21 9.14
CA LYS A 47 -8.52 10.14 9.61
C LYS A 47 -9.49 10.41 8.47
N VAL A 48 -9.13 11.34 7.58
CA VAL A 48 -9.95 11.68 6.41
C VAL A 48 -9.92 10.55 5.38
N VAL A 49 -8.76 9.93 5.17
CA VAL A 49 -8.62 8.79 4.25
C VAL A 49 -9.41 7.59 4.76
N GLU A 50 -9.22 7.22 6.02
CA GLU A 50 -9.88 6.08 6.65
C GLU A 50 -11.41 6.25 6.70
N ALA A 51 -11.90 7.44 7.06
CA ALA A 51 -13.34 7.73 7.08
C ALA A 51 -14.01 7.56 5.70
N LYS A 52 -13.24 7.69 4.61
CA LYS A 52 -13.73 7.51 3.23
C LYS A 52 -13.49 6.10 2.68
N TRP A 53 -12.78 5.25 3.41
CA TRP A 53 -12.23 4.01 2.85
C TRP A 53 -13.28 2.99 2.41
N ALA A 54 -14.44 2.95 3.09
CA ALA A 54 -15.59 2.16 2.62
C ALA A 54 -16.04 2.60 1.21
N GLY A 55 -16.11 3.92 0.98
CA GLY A 55 -16.40 4.48 -0.33
C GLY A 55 -15.34 4.17 -1.39
N PHE A 56 -14.07 4.10 -1.00
CA PHE A 56 -13.00 3.65 -1.89
C PHE A 56 -13.20 2.21 -2.35
N ARG A 57 -13.51 1.29 -1.43
CA ARG A 57 -13.78 -0.11 -1.79
C ARG A 57 -14.91 -0.23 -2.80
N GLU A 58 -15.99 0.53 -2.64
CA GLU A 58 -17.08 0.53 -3.63
C GLU A 58 -16.67 1.14 -4.98
N ALA A 59 -16.04 2.32 -4.95
CA ALA A 59 -15.69 3.06 -6.16
C ALA A 59 -14.64 2.33 -7.01
N PHE A 60 -13.71 1.61 -6.35
CA PHE A 60 -12.65 0.82 -6.96
C PHE A 60 -12.99 -0.67 -7.03
N ALA A 61 -14.27 -1.06 -7.16
CA ALA A 61 -14.65 -2.46 -7.43
C ALA A 61 -14.01 -3.50 -6.47
N GLY A 62 -13.96 -3.19 -5.18
CA GLY A 62 -13.36 -4.05 -4.15
C GLY A 62 -11.84 -4.19 -4.25
N PHE A 63 -11.17 -3.25 -4.92
CA PHE A 63 -9.74 -3.29 -5.23
C PHE A 63 -9.31 -4.48 -6.08
N ASP A 64 -10.20 -5.06 -6.88
CA ASP A 64 -9.83 -6.12 -7.83
C ASP A 64 -8.84 -5.59 -8.89
N PRO A 65 -7.58 -6.09 -8.95
CA PRO A 65 -6.59 -5.54 -9.86
C PRO A 65 -6.91 -5.78 -11.33
N GLU A 66 -7.56 -6.91 -11.67
CA GLU A 66 -7.97 -7.20 -13.05
C GLU A 66 -8.97 -6.17 -13.55
N THR A 67 -10.00 -5.89 -12.75
CA THR A 67 -10.99 -4.85 -13.04
C THR A 67 -10.35 -3.46 -13.12
N ILE A 68 -9.57 -3.08 -12.11
CA ILE A 68 -9.02 -1.71 -12.01
C ILE A 68 -7.99 -1.43 -13.10
N ALA A 69 -7.15 -2.40 -13.46
CA ALA A 69 -6.17 -2.23 -14.54
C ALA A 69 -6.84 -1.92 -15.90
N GLY A 70 -8.10 -2.32 -16.06
CA GLY A 70 -8.92 -2.04 -17.24
C GLY A 70 -9.69 -0.71 -17.20
N PHE A 71 -9.57 0.10 -16.15
CA PHE A 71 -10.27 1.39 -16.07
C PHE A 71 -9.86 2.33 -17.20
N SER A 72 -10.87 2.83 -17.90
CA SER A 72 -10.73 3.76 -19.01
C SER A 72 -10.56 5.22 -18.52
N PRO A 73 -10.19 6.17 -19.41
CA PRO A 73 -10.23 7.59 -19.06
C PRO A 73 -11.59 8.04 -18.50
N ASP A 74 -12.70 7.50 -19.03
CA ASP A 74 -14.05 7.81 -18.54
C ASP A 74 -14.29 7.29 -17.11
N ASP A 75 -13.68 6.16 -16.74
CA ASP A 75 -13.69 5.67 -15.35
C ASP A 75 -12.91 6.59 -14.42
N ILE A 76 -11.76 7.10 -14.87
CA ILE A 76 -11.00 8.09 -14.09
C ILE A 76 -11.84 9.35 -13.91
N ASP A 77 -12.49 9.83 -14.96
CA ASP A 77 -13.37 11.01 -14.92
C ASP A 77 -14.54 10.80 -13.96
N ARG A 78 -15.21 9.65 -14.04
CA ARG A 78 -16.24 9.23 -13.09
C ARG A 78 -15.74 9.26 -11.65
N LEU A 79 -14.58 8.66 -11.37
CA LEU A 79 -13.97 8.64 -10.04
C LEU A 79 -13.57 10.03 -9.55
N THR A 80 -13.10 10.91 -10.44
CA THR A 80 -12.81 12.30 -10.06
C THR A 80 -14.03 13.12 -9.68
N ASN A 81 -15.24 12.64 -10.01
CA ASN A 81 -16.50 13.25 -9.60
C ASN A 81 -17.17 12.53 -8.42
N ASP A 82 -16.68 11.36 -8.02
CA ASP A 82 -17.25 10.57 -6.93
C ASP A 82 -16.94 11.20 -5.56
N THR A 83 -17.98 11.65 -4.86
CA THR A 83 -17.87 12.33 -3.56
C THR A 83 -17.59 11.39 -2.40
N ARG A 84 -17.75 10.07 -2.60
CA ARG A 84 -17.44 9.06 -1.58
C ARG A 84 -15.94 8.99 -1.33
N ILE A 85 -15.12 9.17 -2.36
CA ILE A 85 -13.65 9.09 -2.28
C ILE A 85 -12.99 10.46 -2.16
N ILE A 86 -11.66 10.46 -2.16
CA ILE A 86 -10.85 11.67 -2.30
C ILE A 86 -10.57 11.88 -3.79
N ARG A 87 -11.10 12.97 -4.34
CA ARG A 87 -11.08 13.32 -5.77
C ARG A 87 -9.72 13.87 -6.22
N ASN A 88 -8.66 13.07 -6.06
CA ASN A 88 -7.31 13.38 -6.51
C ASN A 88 -6.97 12.55 -7.75
N ARG A 89 -7.09 13.15 -8.94
CA ARG A 89 -6.87 12.49 -10.24
C ARG A 89 -5.54 11.73 -10.31
N ARG A 90 -4.43 12.36 -9.89
CA ARG A 90 -3.10 11.76 -9.95
C ARG A 90 -2.98 10.49 -9.10
N LYS A 91 -3.65 10.44 -7.95
CA LYS A 91 -3.68 9.25 -7.08
C LYS A 91 -4.63 8.17 -7.58
N ILE A 92 -5.73 8.56 -8.24
CA ILE A 92 -6.65 7.64 -8.91
C ILE A 92 -5.93 6.95 -10.07
N GLU A 93 -5.30 7.71 -10.96
CA GLU A 93 -4.48 7.19 -12.08
C GLU A 93 -3.33 6.31 -11.57
N ALA A 94 -2.69 6.69 -10.46
CA ALA A 94 -1.67 5.87 -9.82
C ALA A 94 -2.22 4.52 -9.35
N THR A 95 -3.44 4.47 -8.82
CA THR A 95 -4.08 3.22 -8.39
C THR A 95 -4.29 2.28 -9.58
N VAL A 96 -4.70 2.81 -10.74
CA VAL A 96 -4.84 2.04 -11.98
C VAL A 96 -3.51 1.52 -12.50
N HIS A 97 -2.47 2.38 -12.55
CA HIS A 97 -1.12 1.94 -12.89
C HIS A 97 -0.63 0.83 -11.94
N ASN A 98 -0.86 1.01 -10.64
CA ASN A 98 -0.39 0.07 -9.62
C ASN A 98 -1.12 -1.27 -9.69
N ALA A 99 -2.39 -1.30 -10.07
CA ALA A 99 -3.14 -2.53 -10.34
C ALA A 99 -2.46 -3.36 -11.45
N ALA A 100 -2.15 -2.71 -12.58
CA ALA A 100 -1.43 -3.36 -13.68
C ALA A 100 -0.03 -3.86 -13.27
N ALA A 101 0.68 -3.09 -12.45
CA ALA A 101 2.00 -3.48 -11.94
C ALA A 101 1.93 -4.69 -10.99
N ILE A 102 0.89 -4.80 -10.15
CA ILE A 102 0.66 -5.98 -9.30
C ILE A 102 0.43 -7.21 -10.18
N LEU A 103 -0.43 -7.13 -11.19
CA LEU A 103 -0.72 -8.25 -12.09
C LEU A 103 0.53 -8.73 -12.84
N ALA A 104 1.34 -7.79 -13.34
CA ALA A 104 2.57 -8.12 -14.04
C ALA A 104 3.57 -8.88 -13.14
N LEU A 105 3.74 -8.41 -11.90
CA LEU A 105 4.64 -9.05 -10.93
C LEU A 105 4.07 -10.37 -10.40
N ASP A 106 2.75 -10.47 -10.24
CA ASP A 106 2.09 -11.73 -9.90
C ASP A 106 2.38 -12.78 -10.97
N HIS A 107 2.20 -12.43 -12.24
CA HIS A 107 2.50 -13.32 -13.36
C HIS A 107 4.00 -13.68 -13.46
N GLU A 108 4.90 -12.69 -13.36
CA GLU A 108 6.36 -12.88 -13.48
C GLU A 108 6.92 -13.82 -12.40
N TYR A 109 6.41 -13.74 -11.17
CA TYR A 109 6.92 -14.50 -10.02
C TYR A 109 6.03 -15.70 -9.63
N GLY A 110 4.98 -15.99 -10.41
CA GLY A 110 3.99 -17.01 -10.08
C GLY A 110 3.32 -16.77 -8.73
N GLY A 111 3.06 -15.50 -8.40
CA GLY A 111 2.49 -15.04 -7.14
C GLY A 111 3.11 -13.72 -6.68
N PHE A 112 2.28 -12.71 -6.38
CA PHE A 112 2.76 -11.42 -5.87
C PHE A 112 3.48 -11.54 -4.52
N ALA A 113 3.04 -12.49 -3.68
CA ALA A 113 3.75 -12.83 -2.45
C ALA A 113 5.16 -13.36 -2.71
N ASN A 114 5.36 -14.10 -3.81
CA ASN A 114 6.69 -14.58 -4.20
C ASN A 114 7.56 -13.43 -4.68
N TYR A 115 7.02 -12.43 -5.38
CA TYR A 115 7.75 -11.20 -5.70
C TYR A 115 8.29 -10.53 -4.43
N LEU A 116 7.46 -10.34 -3.41
CA LEU A 116 7.88 -9.71 -2.15
C LEU A 116 8.98 -10.52 -1.45
N ARG A 117 8.82 -11.85 -1.33
CA ARG A 117 9.79 -12.73 -0.67
C ARG A 117 11.12 -12.85 -1.42
N ASN A 118 11.08 -12.85 -2.76
CA ASN A 118 12.30 -12.89 -3.59
C ASN A 118 12.94 -11.52 -3.78
N GLY A 119 12.26 -10.43 -3.40
CA GLY A 119 12.68 -9.05 -3.62
C GLY A 119 13.86 -8.58 -2.76
N GLY A 120 14.59 -9.47 -2.09
CA GLY A 120 15.80 -9.13 -1.32
C GLY A 120 15.55 -8.42 0.02
N GLY A 121 14.30 -8.44 0.51
CA GLY A 121 13.91 -7.82 1.79
C GLY A 121 13.77 -6.29 1.72
N PHE A 122 13.51 -5.67 2.88
CA PHE A 122 13.16 -4.25 2.98
C PHE A 122 14.17 -3.31 2.29
N GLU A 123 15.47 -3.51 2.49
CA GLU A 123 16.52 -2.62 1.98
C GLU A 123 16.58 -2.55 0.44
N VAL A 124 16.12 -3.60 -0.23
CA VAL A 124 16.01 -3.67 -1.68
C VAL A 124 14.64 -3.15 -2.12
N LEU A 125 13.56 -3.65 -1.50
CA LEU A 125 12.19 -3.29 -1.84
C LEU A 125 11.91 -1.78 -1.70
N VAL A 126 12.47 -1.11 -0.69
CA VAL A 126 12.32 0.34 -0.50
C VAL A 126 12.91 1.17 -1.65
N LYS A 127 13.83 0.60 -2.43
CA LYS A 127 14.43 1.22 -3.62
C LYS A 127 13.77 0.78 -4.92
N GLU A 128 13.34 -0.48 -4.99
CA GLU A 128 12.81 -1.10 -6.21
C GLU A 128 11.32 -0.85 -6.43
N MET A 129 10.51 -0.87 -5.36
CA MET A 129 9.07 -0.64 -5.47
C MET A 129 8.72 0.76 -6.01
N PRO A 130 9.36 1.86 -5.58
CA PRO A 130 9.06 3.20 -6.12
C PRO A 130 9.33 3.35 -7.63
N LYS A 131 10.16 2.47 -8.22
CA LYS A 131 10.43 2.46 -9.67
C LYS A 131 9.26 1.87 -10.46
N ARG A 132 8.49 0.96 -9.83
CA ARG A 132 7.42 0.20 -10.46
C ARG A 132 6.03 0.76 -10.13
N PHE A 133 5.87 1.22 -8.89
CA PHE A 133 4.61 1.75 -8.36
C PHE A 133 4.61 3.29 -8.30
N LYS A 134 3.51 3.90 -8.70
CA LYS A 134 3.32 5.35 -8.68
C LYS A 134 2.86 5.81 -7.30
N HIS A 135 3.36 6.99 -6.90
CA HIS A 135 3.05 7.65 -5.61
C HIS A 135 3.38 6.80 -4.38
N LEU A 136 4.38 5.91 -4.50
CA LEU A 136 4.85 5.05 -3.42
C LEU A 136 6.25 5.48 -2.99
N GLY A 137 6.33 6.33 -1.96
CA GLY A 137 7.60 6.73 -1.33
C GLY A 137 8.09 5.71 -0.30
N ALA A 138 9.26 5.96 0.32
CA ALA A 138 9.86 5.05 1.31
C ALA A 138 8.91 4.70 2.47
N PHE A 139 8.19 5.70 3.01
CA PHE A 139 7.17 5.45 4.03
C PHE A 139 6.01 4.59 3.53
N GLY A 140 5.57 4.80 2.28
CA GLY A 140 4.52 3.99 1.68
C GLY A 140 4.94 2.52 1.51
N VAL A 141 6.20 2.28 1.12
CA VAL A 141 6.76 0.92 1.06
C VAL A 141 6.84 0.29 2.45
N TYR A 142 7.34 1.02 3.44
CA TYR A 142 7.40 0.56 4.82
C TYR A 142 6.01 0.19 5.35
N TYR A 143 5.04 1.08 5.20
CA TYR A 143 3.65 0.86 5.60
C TYR A 143 3.08 -0.38 4.93
N PHE A 144 3.24 -0.46 3.60
CA PHE A 144 2.71 -1.57 2.81
C PHE A 144 3.26 -2.91 3.30
N LEU A 145 4.59 -3.05 3.37
CA LEU A 145 5.26 -4.27 3.80
C LEU A 145 4.86 -4.65 5.23
N TYR A 146 4.80 -3.67 6.14
CA TYR A 146 4.35 -3.90 7.51
C TYR A 146 2.92 -4.45 7.56
N VAL A 147 1.97 -3.85 6.84
CA VAL A 147 0.56 -4.25 6.88
C VAL A 147 0.36 -5.64 6.27
N VAL A 148 1.05 -5.97 5.18
CA VAL A 148 0.94 -7.30 4.55
C VAL A 148 1.77 -8.39 5.24
N GLY A 149 2.40 -8.07 6.37
CA GLY A 149 3.12 -9.02 7.21
C GLY A 149 4.54 -9.35 6.76
N GLU A 150 5.09 -8.60 5.79
CA GLU A 150 6.48 -8.77 5.36
C GLU A 150 7.46 -8.15 6.39
N PRO A 151 8.69 -8.69 6.51
CA PRO A 151 9.67 -8.14 7.42
C PRO A 151 10.05 -6.69 7.07
N VAL A 152 9.98 -5.82 8.07
CA VAL A 152 10.46 -4.43 8.01
C VAL A 152 11.37 -4.14 9.19
N PRO A 153 12.31 -3.19 9.09
CA PRO A 153 13.11 -2.75 10.23
C PRO A 153 12.21 -2.18 11.34
N PRO A 154 12.68 -2.13 12.60
CA PRO A 154 12.01 -1.37 13.65
C PRO A 154 11.74 0.06 13.20
N HIS A 155 10.57 0.61 13.57
CA HIS A 155 10.18 1.92 13.07
C HIS A 155 11.14 3.04 13.46
N GLU A 156 11.75 2.98 14.64
CA GLU A 156 12.74 3.97 15.07
C GLU A 156 13.94 4.00 14.10
N GLU A 157 14.42 2.82 13.68
CA GLU A 157 15.47 2.70 12.68
C GLU A 157 15.02 3.21 11.31
N PHE A 158 13.79 2.86 10.90
CA PHE A 158 13.20 3.39 9.67
C PHE A 158 13.15 4.93 9.71
N ARG A 159 12.66 5.52 10.80
CA ARG A 159 12.56 6.98 10.97
C ARG A 159 13.94 7.64 11.01
N ALA A 160 14.92 7.05 11.67
CA ALA A 160 16.28 7.58 11.69
C ALA A 160 16.88 7.68 10.27
N ARG A 161 16.57 6.70 9.41
CA ARG A 161 17.08 6.63 8.03
C ARG A 161 16.26 7.44 7.02
N PHE A 162 14.93 7.43 7.13
CA PHE A 162 14.00 7.94 6.11
C PHE A 162 13.07 9.04 6.60
N GLY A 163 13.08 9.37 7.89
CA GLY A 163 12.15 10.30 8.54
C GLY A 163 12.48 11.79 8.40
N ARG A 164 13.39 12.16 7.50
CA ARG A 164 13.61 13.58 7.13
C ARG A 164 12.71 13.94 5.96
N GLY A 165 11.61 14.61 6.28
CA GLY A 165 10.60 15.16 5.38
C GLY A 165 9.52 15.83 6.22
#